data_AF-A0A830GUI1-F1
#
_entry.id   AF-A0A830GUI1-F1
#
_cell.length_a   1.000
_cell.length_b   1.000
_cell.length_c   1.000
_cell.angle_alpha   90.00
_cell.angle_beta   90.00
_cell.angle_gamma   90.00
#
_symmetry.space_group_name_H-M   'P 1'
#
loop_
_entity.id
_entity.type
_entity.pdbx_description
1 polymer ?
#
loop_
_entity_poly.entity_id
_entity_poly.type
_entity_poly.pdbx_seq_one_letter_code
_entity_poly.pdbx_strand_id
1 'polypeptide(L)'
;MEYIKEVPTIYEDIGSSRVLSFEVPYMRFFATYELVYLAVMLNEEGTERIAKKIEELKFGRKTIEKLYAYRYDTDQRGNPTPWPLAKLPLPIITENDVEPHEVQAPDPVSYKLSIDVAGISDFLQLTLLSFSSHKELIIYRGVEPRGIVRYIINI
;
A
#
# COMPACT_ATOMS: atom_id res chain seq x y z
N MET A 1 -12.93 -15.47 3.30
CA MET A 1 -12.59 -14.16 3.90
C MET A 1 -13.47 -13.12 3.24
N GLU A 2 -14.26 -12.38 4.00
CA GLU A 2 -15.28 -11.47 3.45
C GLU A 2 -14.64 -10.17 2.93
N TYR A 3 -13.66 -9.65 3.68
CA TYR A 3 -13.03 -8.36 3.44
C TYR A 3 -11.75 -8.46 2.59
N ILE A 4 -11.21 -9.67 2.42
CA ILE A 4 -10.01 -9.94 1.61
C ILE A 4 -10.44 -10.57 0.29
N LYS A 5 -9.91 -10.05 -0.82
CA LYS A 5 -10.30 -10.40 -2.19
C LYS A 5 -9.08 -10.70 -3.05
N GLU A 6 -9.24 -11.69 -3.92
CA GLU A 6 -8.42 -11.78 -5.12
C GLU A 6 -8.80 -10.64 -6.05
N VAL A 7 -7.80 -10.03 -6.68
CA VAL A 7 -7.96 -8.87 -7.55
C VAL A 7 -7.18 -9.08 -8.84
N PRO A 8 -7.51 -8.36 -9.93
CA PRO A 8 -6.72 -8.43 -11.15
C PRO A 8 -5.25 -8.07 -10.91
N THR A 9 -4.37 -8.84 -11.53
CA THR A 9 -2.95 -8.52 -11.66
C THR A 9 -2.68 -8.01 -13.07
N ILE A 10 -1.81 -7.02 -13.19
CA ILE A 10 -1.47 -6.36 -14.45
C ILE A 10 0.04 -6.26 -14.59
N TYR A 11 0.55 -6.41 -15.81
CA TYR A 11 1.93 -6.04 -16.11
C TYR A 11 1.97 -4.58 -16.53
N GLU A 12 2.78 -3.78 -15.84
CA GLU A 12 3.04 -2.39 -16.17
C GLU A 12 4.41 -2.27 -16.84
N ASP A 13 4.44 -1.76 -18.06
CA ASP A 13 5.69 -1.39 -18.73
C ASP A 13 6.03 0.05 -18.36
N ILE A 14 7.08 0.23 -17.57
CA ILE A 14 7.53 1.52 -17.03
C ILE A 14 8.95 1.76 -17.52
N GLY A 15 9.08 2.59 -18.55
CA GLY A 15 10.35 2.79 -19.24
C GLY A 15 10.83 1.49 -19.88
N SER A 16 12.02 1.01 -19.49
CA SER A 16 12.58 -0.28 -19.93
C SER A 16 12.27 -1.44 -18.97
N SER A 17 11.62 -1.17 -17.84
CA SER A 17 11.33 -2.17 -16.81
C SER A 17 9.89 -2.64 -16.92
N ARG A 18 9.67 -3.92 -16.60
CA ARG A 18 8.35 -4.52 -16.53
C ARG A 18 8.06 -4.90 -15.09
N VAL A 19 6.94 -4.41 -14.55
CA VAL A 19 6.55 -4.60 -13.15
C VAL A 19 5.23 -5.35 -13.10
N LEU A 20 5.17 -6.43 -12.31
CA LEU A 20 3.91 -7.11 -12.04
C LEU A 20 3.21 -6.42 -10.86
N SER A 21 2.00 -5.94 -11.08
CA SER A 21 1.21 -5.18 -10.12
C SER A 21 -0.18 -5.77 -9.94
N PHE A 22 -0.89 -5.29 -8.92
CA PHE A 22 -2.27 -5.66 -8.65
C PHE A 22 -3.15 -4.43 -8.41
N GLU A 23 -4.44 -4.54 -8.75
CA GLU A 23 -5.39 -3.45 -8.57
C GLU A 23 -5.83 -3.33 -7.10
N VAL A 24 -5.48 -2.22 -6.46
CA VAL A 24 -5.87 -1.96 -5.07
C VAL A 24 -7.34 -1.55 -4.98
N PRO A 25 -8.18 -2.24 -4.18
CA PRO A 25 -9.53 -1.79 -3.89
C PRO A 25 -9.54 -0.44 -3.17
N TYR A 26 -10.42 0.45 -3.62
CA TYR A 26 -10.51 1.83 -3.13
C TYR A 26 -10.66 1.93 -1.60
N MET A 27 -11.64 1.24 -1.01
CA MET A 27 -11.89 1.28 0.44
C MET A 27 -12.56 -0.04 0.87
N ARG A 28 -12.65 -0.27 2.19
CA ARG A 28 -13.36 -1.40 2.85
C ARG A 28 -12.77 -2.79 2.58
N PHE A 29 -12.39 -3.11 1.35
CA PHE A 29 -11.81 -4.39 0.96
C PHE A 29 -10.29 -4.30 0.85
N PHE A 30 -9.64 -5.44 1.02
CA PHE A 30 -8.19 -5.61 0.91
C PHE A 30 -7.92 -6.64 -0.18
N ALA A 31 -7.00 -6.36 -1.09
CA ALA A 31 -6.42 -7.35 -1.97
C ALA A 31 -5.50 -8.28 -1.17
N THR A 32 -5.40 -9.55 -1.55
CA THR A 32 -4.51 -10.52 -0.92
C THR A 32 -3.06 -10.00 -0.82
N TYR A 33 -2.55 -9.35 -1.87
CA TYR A 33 -1.20 -8.78 -1.89
C TYR A 33 -1.00 -7.57 -0.94
N GLU A 34 -2.06 -6.87 -0.53
CA GLU A 34 -1.95 -5.78 0.47
C GLU A 34 -1.54 -6.28 1.85
N LEU A 35 -1.83 -7.55 2.16
CA LEU A 35 -1.48 -8.13 3.45
C LEU A 35 0.03 -8.22 3.62
N VAL A 36 0.81 -8.38 2.55
CA VAL A 36 2.27 -8.44 2.62
C VAL A 36 2.83 -7.07 3.03
N TYR A 37 2.30 -5.99 2.45
CA TYR A 37 2.67 -4.62 2.84
C TYR A 37 2.39 -4.34 4.31
N LEU A 38 1.20 -4.73 4.78
CA LEU A 38 0.81 -4.57 6.17
C LEU A 38 1.69 -5.41 7.10
N ALA A 39 2.01 -6.66 6.72
CA ALA A 39 2.87 -7.53 7.50
C ALA A 39 4.28 -6.97 7.66
N VAL A 40 4.90 -6.53 6.55
CA VAL A 40 6.24 -5.91 6.55
C VAL A 40 6.26 -4.68 7.45
N MET A 41 5.32 -3.75 7.26
CA MET A 41 5.33 -2.49 7.99
C MET A 41 4.94 -2.62 9.47
N LEU A 42 4.19 -3.67 9.83
CA LEU A 42 3.85 -3.96 11.22
C LEU A 42 4.82 -4.94 11.88
N ASN A 43 5.87 -5.38 11.16
CA ASN A 43 6.84 -6.38 11.60
C ASN A 43 6.17 -7.68 12.09
N GLU A 44 5.20 -8.18 11.33
CA GLU A 44 4.50 -9.44 11.60
C GLU A 44 5.11 -10.57 10.76
N GLU A 45 5.25 -11.75 11.38
CA GLU A 45 5.67 -12.96 10.66
C GLU A 45 4.53 -13.47 9.79
N GLY A 46 4.58 -13.13 8.50
CA GLY A 46 3.60 -13.59 7.50
C GLY A 46 2.29 -12.80 7.49
N THR A 47 1.33 -13.29 6.69
CA THR A 47 0.08 -12.56 6.39
C THR A 47 -1.11 -13.04 7.23
N GLU A 48 -0.99 -14.15 7.94
CA GLU A 48 -2.07 -14.82 8.65
C GLU A 48 -2.61 -13.96 9.80
N ARG A 49 -1.73 -13.27 10.54
CA ARG A 49 -2.13 -12.36 11.62
C ARG A 49 -2.83 -11.12 11.07
N ILE A 50 -2.34 -10.57 9.97
CA ILE A 50 -2.99 -9.46 9.27
C ILE A 50 -4.38 -9.87 8.79
N ALA A 51 -4.49 -11.04 8.16
CA ALA A 51 -5.76 -11.57 7.68
C ALA A 51 -6.77 -11.73 8.82
N LYS A 52 -6.34 -12.28 9.97
CA LYS A 52 -7.18 -12.39 11.17
C LYS A 52 -7.66 -11.02 11.65
N LYS A 53 -6.76 -10.02 11.78
CA LYS A 53 -7.10 -8.66 12.19
C LYS A 53 -8.11 -7.99 11.25
N ILE A 54 -7.99 -8.19 9.93
CA ILE A 54 -8.95 -7.69 8.93
C ILE A 54 -10.30 -8.40 9.07
N GLU A 55 -10.30 -9.72 9.30
CA GLU A 55 -11.53 -10.50 9.48
C GLU A 55 -12.31 -10.13 10.74
N GLU A 56 -11.72 -9.44 11.71
CA GLU A 56 -12.43 -8.93 12.89
C GLU A 56 -13.45 -7.82 12.53
N LEU A 57 -13.34 -7.21 11.34
CA LEU A 57 -14.31 -6.23 10.82
C LEU A 57 -15.74 -6.79 10.75
N LYS A 58 -15.89 -8.10 10.50
CA LYS A 58 -17.22 -8.75 10.47
C LYS A 58 -17.92 -8.74 11.83
N PHE A 59 -17.15 -8.59 12.90
CA PHE A 59 -17.64 -8.47 14.27
C PHE A 59 -17.74 -7.01 14.73
N GLY A 60 -17.60 -6.05 13.81
CA GLY A 60 -17.61 -4.61 14.11
C GLY A 60 -16.34 -4.10 14.80
N ARG A 61 -15.29 -4.93 14.93
CA ARG A 61 -14.00 -4.52 15.51
C ARG A 61 -13.10 -3.97 14.41
N LYS A 62 -12.62 -2.74 14.61
CA LYS A 62 -11.81 -2.03 13.62
C LYS A 62 -10.32 -2.18 13.90
N THR A 63 -9.76 -3.38 13.82
CA THR A 63 -8.34 -3.57 14.15
C THR A 63 -7.43 -3.04 13.04
N ILE A 64 -7.80 -3.27 11.77
CA ILE A 64 -7.17 -2.66 10.60
C ILE A 64 -8.29 -2.12 9.71
N GLU A 65 -8.26 -0.82 9.41
CA GLU A 65 -9.22 -0.16 8.53
C GLU A 65 -8.48 0.50 7.36
N LYS A 66 -8.84 0.15 6.12
CA LYS A 66 -8.41 0.91 4.94
C LYS A 66 -9.30 2.13 4.80
N LEU A 67 -8.70 3.31 4.88
CA LEU A 67 -9.42 4.57 4.66
C LEU A 67 -9.72 4.78 3.18
N TYR A 68 -8.67 4.72 2.35
CA TYR A 68 -8.76 4.90 0.91
C TYR A 68 -7.51 4.39 0.19
N ALA A 69 -7.63 4.20 -1.12
CA ALA A 69 -6.57 3.98 -2.08
C ALA A 69 -6.84 4.86 -3.31
N TYR A 70 -6.20 6.03 -3.39
CA TYR A 70 -6.36 6.94 -4.51
C TYR A 70 -5.26 6.72 -5.55
N ARG A 71 -5.68 6.57 -6.80
CA ARG A 71 -4.83 6.88 -7.94
C ARG A 71 -4.87 8.38 -8.19
N TYR A 72 -3.72 8.98 -8.46
CA TYR A 72 -3.60 10.33 -8.97
C TYR A 72 -3.31 10.25 -10.46
N ASP A 73 -4.16 10.88 -11.25
CA ASP A 73 -3.88 11.12 -12.66
C ASP A 73 -3.52 12.59 -12.86
N THR A 74 -2.87 12.88 -13.98
CA THR A 74 -2.49 14.25 -14.32
C THR A 74 -3.66 14.98 -14.97
N ASP A 75 -4.02 16.15 -14.46
CA ASP A 75 -4.97 17.04 -15.15
C ASP A 75 -4.36 17.63 -16.44
N GLN A 76 -5.15 18.39 -17.19
CA GLN A 76 -4.70 19.04 -18.43
C GLN A 76 -3.55 20.05 -18.23
N ARG A 77 -3.21 20.40 -16.98
CA ARG A 77 -2.19 21.37 -16.61
C ARG A 77 -0.98 20.73 -15.91
N GLY A 78 -0.93 19.41 -15.80
CA GLY A 78 0.19 18.74 -15.13
C GLY A 78 -0.02 18.49 -13.63
N ASN A 79 -1.16 18.88 -13.04
CA ASN A 79 -1.38 18.73 -11.60
C ASN A 79 -1.96 17.35 -11.26
N PRO A 80 -1.48 16.70 -10.18
CA PRO A 80 -2.07 15.45 -9.72
C PRO A 80 -3.50 15.67 -9.20
N THR A 81 -4.45 14.98 -9.80
CA THR A 81 -5.88 14.98 -9.41
C THR A 81 -6.27 13.58 -8.95
N PRO A 82 -6.83 13.39 -7.74
CA PRO A 82 -7.28 12.08 -7.31
C PRO A 82 -8.41 11.59 -8.22
N TRP A 83 -8.30 10.36 -8.71
CA TRP A 83 -9.32 9.69 -9.50
C TRP A 83 -9.82 8.45 -8.73
N PRO A 84 -10.85 8.59 -7.86
CA PRO A 84 -11.28 7.52 -6.95
C PRO A 84 -11.87 6.30 -7.67
N LEU A 85 -12.35 6.48 -8.90
CA LEU A 85 -12.91 5.42 -9.73
C LEU A 85 -11.83 4.57 -10.41
N ALA A 86 -10.63 5.12 -10.63
CA ALA A 86 -9.51 4.38 -11.19
C ALA A 86 -8.79 3.62 -10.07
N LYS A 87 -8.53 2.33 -10.29
CA LYS A 87 -7.79 1.52 -9.31
C LYS A 87 -6.32 1.93 -9.34
N LEU A 88 -5.74 2.09 -8.15
CA LEU A 88 -4.30 2.28 -8.00
C LEU A 88 -3.61 0.93 -8.18
N PRO A 89 -2.66 0.79 -9.13
CA PRO A 89 -1.80 -0.38 -9.16
C PRO A 89 -0.66 -0.25 -8.14
N LEU A 90 -0.45 -1.30 -7.35
CA LEU A 90 0.75 -1.46 -6.53
C LEU A 90 1.53 -2.71 -6.98
N PRO A 91 2.87 -2.70 -6.93
CA PRO A 91 3.68 -3.83 -7.36
C PRO A 91 3.50 -5.02 -6.42
N ILE A 92 3.49 -6.23 -6.95
CA ILE A 92 3.50 -7.43 -6.12
C ILE A 92 4.93 -7.63 -5.59
N ILE A 93 5.18 -7.20 -4.36
CA ILE A 93 6.54 -7.16 -3.78
C ILE A 93 7.23 -8.52 -3.69
N THR A 94 6.48 -9.62 -3.70
CA THR A 94 7.04 -10.99 -3.68
C THR A 94 7.38 -11.53 -5.08
N GLU A 95 6.95 -10.86 -6.14
CA GLU A 95 7.08 -11.33 -7.54
C GLU A 95 7.91 -10.37 -8.40
N ASN A 96 8.41 -9.29 -7.82
CA ASN A 96 9.32 -8.35 -8.48
C ASN A 96 10.69 -8.38 -7.78
N ASP A 97 11.70 -7.91 -8.50
CA ASP A 97 12.97 -7.55 -7.89
C ASP A 97 12.78 -6.27 -7.06
N VAL A 98 13.05 -6.36 -5.76
CA VAL A 98 12.69 -5.33 -4.78
C VAL A 98 13.88 -5.05 -3.87
N GLU A 99 14.31 -3.79 -3.83
CA GLU A 99 15.40 -3.33 -2.98
C GLU A 99 14.87 -2.28 -1.99
N PRO A 100 14.70 -2.64 -0.70
CA PRO A 100 14.26 -1.70 0.33
C PRO A 100 15.43 -0.89 0.90
N HIS A 101 15.20 0.40 1.07
CA HIS A 101 16.12 1.36 1.69
C HIS A 101 15.47 2.00 2.90
N GLU A 102 16.07 1.84 4.08
CA GLU A 102 15.60 2.56 5.27
C GLU A 102 15.89 4.06 5.11
N VAL A 103 14.87 4.87 5.37
CA VAL A 103 14.98 6.32 5.29
C VAL A 103 14.88 6.90 6.68
N GLN A 104 15.71 7.91 6.96
CA GLN A 104 15.62 8.64 8.22
C GLN A 104 14.19 9.15 8.44
N ALA A 105 13.61 8.76 9.57
CA ALA A 105 12.25 9.07 9.96
C ALA A 105 12.24 10.18 11.02
N PRO A 106 11.80 11.41 10.70
CA PRO A 106 11.61 12.44 11.71
C PRO A 106 10.33 12.14 12.52
N ASP A 107 10.28 12.55 13.78
CA ASP A 107 9.04 12.49 14.54
C ASP A 107 7.89 13.22 13.81
N PRO A 108 6.66 12.67 13.77
CA PRO A 108 6.14 11.49 14.47
C PRO A 108 6.24 10.17 13.66
N VAL A 109 7.09 10.13 12.64
CA VAL A 109 7.28 8.94 11.80
C VAL A 109 8.09 7.90 12.59
N SER A 110 7.45 6.78 12.89
CA SER A 110 8.10 5.67 13.62
C SER A 110 8.92 4.76 12.71
N TYR A 111 8.54 4.64 11.44
CA TYR A 111 9.27 3.84 10.47
C TYR A 111 9.01 4.35 9.06
N LYS A 112 10.05 4.38 8.21
CA LYS A 112 9.95 4.81 6.83
C LYS A 112 10.87 3.98 5.94
N LEU A 113 10.30 3.47 4.85
CA LEU A 113 11.00 2.65 3.86
C LEU A 113 10.80 3.27 2.48
N SER A 114 11.88 3.51 1.75
CA SER A 114 11.82 3.67 0.29
C SER A 114 12.06 2.31 -0.34
N ILE A 115 11.38 2.02 -1.44
CA ILE A 115 11.49 0.72 -2.11
C ILE A 115 11.70 0.96 -3.59
N ASP A 116 12.81 0.43 -4.09
CA ASP A 116 13.09 0.34 -5.52
C ASP A 116 12.47 -0.96 -6.06
N VAL A 117 11.90 -0.90 -7.25
CA VAL A 117 11.20 -2.04 -7.87
C VAL A 117 11.65 -2.19 -9.31
N ALA A 118 12.16 -3.37 -9.68
CA ALA A 118 12.67 -3.68 -11.01
C ALA A 118 13.68 -2.62 -11.52
N GLY A 119 14.59 -2.20 -10.65
CA GLY A 119 15.61 -1.18 -10.93
C GLY A 119 15.09 0.26 -11.04
N ILE A 120 13.80 0.52 -10.77
CA ILE A 120 13.23 1.86 -10.72
C ILE A 120 13.32 2.38 -9.29
N SER A 121 14.11 3.43 -9.09
CA SER A 121 14.32 4.03 -7.77
C SER A 121 13.10 4.76 -7.22
N ASP A 122 12.95 4.72 -5.89
CA ASP A 122 11.87 5.40 -5.14
C ASP A 122 10.47 5.08 -5.68
N PHE A 123 10.27 3.83 -6.13
CA PHE A 123 8.99 3.39 -6.68
C PHE A 123 7.88 3.51 -5.64
N LEU A 124 8.15 3.03 -4.42
CA LEU A 124 7.26 3.16 -3.29
C LEU A 124 7.93 3.86 -2.11
N GLN A 125 7.13 4.59 -1.36
CA GLN A 125 7.49 5.06 -0.03
C GLN A 125 6.44 4.57 0.98
N LEU A 126 6.85 3.76 1.94
CA LEU A 126 6.00 3.25 3.01
C LEU A 126 6.34 4.01 4.28
N THR A 127 5.34 4.59 4.93
CA THR A 127 5.50 5.45 6.11
C THR A 127 4.55 4.99 7.20
N LEU A 128 5.09 4.64 8.36
CA LEU A 128 4.32 4.27 9.55
C LEU A 128 4.40 5.40 10.59
N LEU A 129 3.27 6.05 10.82
CA LEU A 129 3.09 7.03 11.89
C LEU A 129 2.61 6.30 13.14
N SER A 130 3.19 6.61 14.29
CA SER A 130 2.76 6.04 15.58
C SER A 130 2.13 7.12 16.44
N PHE A 131 0.88 6.90 16.84
CA PHE A 131 0.14 7.73 17.78
C PHE A 131 -0.14 6.94 19.06
N SER A 132 -0.66 7.61 20.09
CA SER A 132 -0.92 6.97 21.39
C SER A 132 -1.95 5.85 21.35
N SER A 133 -2.92 5.90 20.44
CA SER A 133 -4.04 4.95 20.35
C SER A 133 -4.06 4.11 19.08
N HIS A 134 -3.27 4.46 18.07
CA HIS A 134 -3.29 3.83 16.77
C HIS A 134 -1.98 4.08 16.02
N LYS A 135 -1.75 3.31 14.97
CA LYS A 135 -0.76 3.61 13.93
C LYS A 135 -1.47 3.95 12.63
N GLU A 136 -0.81 4.74 11.80
CA GLU A 136 -1.23 4.95 10.44
C GLU A 136 -0.16 4.46 9.48
N LEU A 137 -0.55 3.57 8.57
CA LEU A 137 0.31 3.17 7.45
C LEU A 137 -0.10 3.96 6.22
N ILE A 138 0.88 4.63 5.61
CA ILE A 138 0.73 5.32 4.34
C ILE A 138 1.68 4.66 3.33
N ILE A 139 1.13 4.20 2.21
CA ILE A 139 1.89 3.69 1.08
C ILE A 139 1.74 4.70 -0.04
N TYR A 140 2.81 5.34 -0.46
CA TYR A 140 2.84 6.23 -1.60
C TYR A 140 3.55 5.54 -2.77
N ARG A 141 2.95 5.63 -3.96
CA ARG A 141 3.57 5.23 -5.22
C ARG A 141 4.08 6.48 -5.93
N GLY A 142 5.40 6.56 -6.13
CA GLY A 142 6.08 7.71 -6.73
C GLY A 142 6.10 7.72 -8.26
N VAL A 143 5.82 6.58 -8.89
CA VAL A 143 5.87 6.39 -10.34
C VAL A 143 4.46 6.41 -10.94
N GLU A 144 4.32 6.94 -12.15
CA GLU A 144 3.01 6.98 -12.82
C GLU A 144 2.41 5.57 -13.06
N PRO A 145 1.09 5.40 -12.90
CA PRO A 145 0.17 6.36 -12.28
C PRO A 145 0.49 6.49 -10.78
N ARG A 146 0.68 7.73 -10.31
CA ARG A 146 0.98 7.98 -8.88
C ARG A 146 -0.21 7.60 -8.02
N GLY A 147 0.03 7.36 -6.74
CA GLY A 147 -1.08 7.06 -5.83
C GLY A 147 -0.70 6.96 -4.38
N ILE A 148 -1.73 6.83 -3.55
CA ILE A 148 -1.60 6.70 -2.12
C ILE A 148 -2.63 5.71 -1.57
N VAL A 149 -2.19 4.86 -0.65
CA VAL A 149 -3.06 4.01 0.18
C VAL A 149 -2.85 4.38 1.63
N ARG A 150 -3.94 4.50 2.39
CA ARG A 150 -3.87 4.81 3.82
C ARG A 150 -4.69 3.83 4.65
N TYR A 151 -4.08 3.37 5.74
CA TYR A 151 -4.69 2.48 6.72
C TYR A 151 -4.58 3.05 8.12
N ILE A 152 -5.58 2.76 8.96
CA ILE A 152 -5.52 2.93 10.41
C ILE A 152 -5.41 1.54 11.04
N ILE A 153 -4.46 1.40 11.96
CA ILE A 153 -4.22 0.18 12.74
C ILE A 153 -4.42 0.53 14.21
N ASN A 154 -5.53 0.08 14.80
CA ASN A 154 -5.81 0.35 16.20
C ASN A 154 -4.98 -0.59 17.09
N ILE A 155 -4.39 -0.03 18.15
CA ILE A 155 -3.51 -0.73 19.11
C ILE A 155 -4.31 -1.19 20.33
#